data_AF-A0A399WSF1-F1
#
_entry.id   AF-A0A399WSF1-F1
#
_cell.length_a   1.000
_cell.length_b   1.000
_cell.length_c   1.000
_cell.angle_alpha   90.00
_cell.angle_beta   90.00
_cell.angle_gamma   90.00
#
_symmetry.space_group_name_H-M   'P 1'
#
loop_
_entity.id
_entity.type
_entity.pdbx_description
1 polymer ?
#
loop_
_entity_poly.entity_id
_entity_poly.type
_entity_poly.pdbx_seq_one_letter_code
_entity_poly.pdbx_strand_id
1 'polypeptide(L)'
;MTTILAAVVALAGVQGATAPDLLAKHVASLQKAKALSVDFTVRKIPAAEQHYSLKFSRDGMIRIETPASVLVTDGKTIWEYFADSNEYTERPGGVKDVLDRLSKDDVAAWAAFFIADQFKSAKNVTLGAKRNVSGVATSEVKFTADAKGKTVSLYIDTKTGLARAASFSIPGANGPQEVLVLSKDLQVDGSFAEGAFTFNAPAGAKKVEYSPAEAGKWYESLEEGLKVAKATNRMVFVDFGAVW
;
A
#
# COMPACT_ATOMS: atom_id res chain seq x y z
N MET A 1 30.88 -8.28 -20.05
CA MET A 1 30.94 -7.34 -18.90
C MET A 1 30.36 -6.03 -19.41
N THR A 2 29.07 -5.78 -19.15
CA THR A 2 28.34 -4.66 -19.75
C THR A 2 28.27 -3.52 -18.74
N THR A 3 29.00 -2.45 -19.01
CA THR A 3 29.07 -1.27 -18.15
C THR A 3 27.78 -0.45 -18.28
N ILE A 4 27.01 -0.35 -17.20
CA ILE A 4 25.84 0.54 -17.12
C ILE A 4 26.35 1.92 -16.70
N LEU A 5 26.24 2.91 -17.59
CA LEU A 5 26.49 4.32 -17.27
C LEU A 5 25.36 4.86 -16.39
N ALA A 6 25.67 5.14 -15.12
CA ALA A 6 24.79 5.91 -14.25
C ALA A 6 24.88 7.40 -14.60
N ALA A 7 23.80 7.97 -15.12
CA ALA A 7 23.69 9.42 -15.31
C ALA A 7 23.55 10.11 -13.95
N VAL A 8 24.57 10.85 -13.54
CA VAL A 8 24.53 11.72 -12.36
C VAL A 8 23.83 13.02 -12.75
N VAL A 9 22.53 13.11 -12.46
CA VAL A 9 21.78 14.37 -12.55
C VAL A 9 22.17 15.25 -11.35
N ALA A 10 22.89 16.33 -11.61
CA ALA A 10 23.13 17.38 -10.63
C ALA A 10 21.83 18.15 -10.38
N LEU A 11 21.23 18.00 -9.19
CA LEU A 11 20.07 18.80 -8.77
C LEU A 11 20.53 20.02 -7.97
N ALA A 12 20.17 21.21 -8.49
CA ALA A 12 20.17 22.46 -7.75
C ALA A 12 19.33 22.30 -6.46
N GLY A 13 19.89 22.74 -5.33
CA GLY A 13 19.24 22.64 -4.02
C GLY A 13 17.96 23.48 -3.97
N VAL A 14 16.84 22.83 -3.68
CA VAL A 14 15.55 23.48 -3.44
C VAL A 14 15.57 24.10 -2.03
N GLN A 15 16.11 25.31 -1.89
CA GLN A 15 15.83 26.18 -0.74
C GLN A 15 14.49 26.89 -1.01
N GLY A 16 13.43 26.50 -0.30
CA GLY A 16 12.14 27.21 -0.35
C GLY A 16 10.86 26.38 -0.54
N ALA A 17 10.94 25.04 -0.65
CA ALA A 17 9.73 24.23 -0.78
C ALA A 17 8.88 24.24 0.51
N THR A 18 7.59 24.55 0.39
CA THR A 18 6.64 24.45 1.50
C THR A 18 6.17 23.00 1.70
N ALA A 19 5.50 22.72 2.82
CA ALA A 19 4.99 21.37 3.09
C ALA A 19 3.96 20.90 2.04
N PRO A 20 2.99 21.74 1.62
CA PRO A 20 2.11 21.43 0.50
C PRO A 20 2.85 21.16 -0.81
N ASP A 21 3.91 21.93 -1.13
CA ASP A 21 4.69 21.73 -2.36
C ASP A 21 5.38 20.36 -2.37
N LEU A 22 5.93 19.94 -1.24
CA LEU A 22 6.57 18.62 -1.12
C LEU A 22 5.55 17.48 -1.26
N LEU A 23 4.36 17.63 -0.67
CA LEU A 23 3.28 16.65 -0.82
C LEU A 23 2.78 16.58 -2.26
N ALA A 24 2.59 17.72 -2.92
CA ALA A 24 2.20 17.80 -4.33
C ALA A 24 3.29 17.22 -5.25
N LYS A 25 4.57 17.51 -4.98
CA LYS A 25 5.71 16.91 -5.69
C LYS A 25 5.68 15.39 -5.54
N HIS A 26 5.36 14.88 -4.35
CA HIS A 26 5.27 13.44 -4.11
C HIS A 26 4.17 12.76 -4.93
N VAL A 27 2.97 13.34 -4.93
CA VAL A 27 1.87 12.88 -5.78
C VAL A 27 2.27 12.93 -7.24
N ALA A 28 2.83 14.05 -7.71
CA ALA A 28 3.23 14.22 -9.11
C ALA A 28 4.33 13.23 -9.53
N SER A 29 5.33 12.96 -8.67
CA SER A 29 6.37 11.97 -8.95
C SER A 29 5.78 10.56 -9.09
N LEU A 30 4.88 10.16 -8.19
CA LEU A 30 4.21 8.86 -8.28
C LEU A 30 3.27 8.78 -9.50
N GLN A 31 2.54 9.84 -9.82
CA GLN A 31 1.63 9.90 -10.97
C GLN A 31 2.34 9.82 -12.32
N LYS A 32 3.56 10.36 -12.41
CA LYS A 32 4.39 10.29 -13.63
C LYS A 32 5.10 8.95 -13.82
N ALA A 33 5.33 8.22 -12.73
CA ALA A 33 6.02 6.94 -12.76
C ALA A 33 5.23 5.90 -13.57
N LYS A 34 5.93 5.18 -14.46
CA LYS A 34 5.45 4.02 -15.21
C LYS A 34 5.51 2.74 -14.38
N ALA A 35 6.51 2.65 -13.51
CA ALA A 35 6.74 1.52 -12.63
C ALA A 35 7.20 1.98 -11.25
N LEU A 36 6.82 1.24 -10.20
CA LEU A 36 7.30 1.43 -8.84
C LEU A 36 7.60 0.06 -8.21
N SER A 37 8.79 -0.12 -7.66
CA SER A 37 9.14 -1.26 -6.81
C SER A 37 9.58 -0.73 -5.44
N VAL A 38 9.01 -1.26 -4.37
CA VAL A 38 9.40 -0.92 -3.00
C VAL A 38 9.50 -2.19 -2.16
N ASP A 39 10.68 -2.42 -1.59
CA ASP A 39 10.86 -3.34 -0.46
C ASP A 39 10.92 -2.50 0.82
N PHE A 40 10.08 -2.84 1.79
CA PHE A 40 9.89 -2.01 2.97
C PHE A 40 9.53 -2.84 4.19
N THR A 41 9.56 -2.19 5.34
CA THR A 41 9.15 -2.79 6.60
C THR A 41 7.99 -2.04 7.20
N VAL A 42 7.14 -2.79 7.90
CA VAL A 42 6.01 -2.25 8.64
C VAL A 42 6.11 -2.70 10.08
N ARG A 43 5.95 -1.75 11.01
CA ARG A 43 5.90 -2.03 12.44
C ARG A 43 4.66 -1.37 13.04
N LYS A 44 3.72 -2.17 13.53
CA LYS A 44 2.54 -1.71 14.26
C LYS A 44 2.83 -1.83 15.75
N ILE A 45 3.16 -0.73 16.44
CA ILE A 45 3.64 -0.78 17.83
C ILE A 45 2.51 -1.32 18.75
N PRO A 46 2.79 -2.29 19.64
CA PRO A 46 4.12 -2.80 20.06
C PRO A 46 4.65 -4.02 19.29
N ALA A 47 3.99 -4.48 18.24
CA ALA A 47 4.40 -5.67 17.48
C ALA A 47 5.78 -5.52 16.83
N ALA A 48 6.35 -6.67 16.46
CA ALA A 48 7.61 -6.76 15.74
C ALA A 48 7.51 -6.16 14.33
N GLU A 49 8.67 -5.81 13.77
CA GLU A 49 8.79 -5.40 12.39
C GLU A 49 8.49 -6.57 11.43
N GLN A 50 7.82 -6.27 10.32
CA GLN A 50 7.46 -7.23 9.28
C GLN A 50 7.93 -6.74 7.90
N HIS A 51 8.40 -7.66 7.06
CA HIS A 51 8.84 -7.37 5.69
C HIS A 51 7.69 -7.43 4.70
N TYR A 52 7.64 -6.42 3.84
CA TYR A 52 6.63 -6.26 2.81
C TYR A 52 7.33 -5.93 1.48
N SER A 53 6.71 -6.30 0.37
CA SER A 53 7.12 -5.88 -0.97
C SER A 53 5.94 -5.35 -1.77
N LEU A 54 6.20 -4.34 -2.61
CA LEU A 54 5.23 -3.65 -3.44
C LEU A 54 5.78 -3.49 -4.85
N LYS A 55 5.02 -3.90 -5.85
CA LYS A 55 5.31 -3.60 -7.26
C LYS A 55 4.06 -3.09 -7.94
N PHE A 56 4.19 -1.97 -8.65
CA PHE A 56 3.13 -1.38 -9.45
C PHE A 56 3.61 -1.11 -10.87
N SER A 57 2.74 -1.36 -11.85
CA SER A 57 2.89 -0.92 -13.24
C SER A 57 1.68 -0.09 -13.67
N ARG A 58 1.90 0.93 -14.51
CA ARG A 58 0.84 1.70 -15.16
C ARG A 58 -0.05 0.88 -16.08
N ASP A 59 0.41 -0.29 -16.51
CA ASP A 59 -0.38 -1.25 -17.28
C ASP A 59 -1.49 -1.93 -16.45
N GLY A 60 -1.69 -1.50 -15.20
CA GLY A 60 -2.73 -2.02 -14.31
C GLY A 60 -2.28 -3.22 -13.50
N MET A 61 -0.98 -3.51 -13.44
CA MET A 61 -0.44 -4.64 -12.71
C MET A 61 -0.02 -4.22 -11.29
N ILE A 62 -0.38 -5.04 -10.31
CA ILE A 62 -0.07 -4.82 -8.90
C ILE A 62 0.43 -6.14 -8.32
N ARG A 63 1.46 -6.06 -7.49
CA ARG A 63 1.86 -7.13 -6.59
C ARG A 63 2.15 -6.55 -5.21
N ILE A 64 1.49 -7.09 -4.20
CA ILE A 64 1.70 -6.73 -2.79
C ILE A 64 1.96 -8.04 -2.04
N GLU A 65 3.12 -8.14 -1.44
CA GLU A 65 3.45 -9.27 -0.58
C GLU A 65 3.60 -8.77 0.86
N THR A 66 2.96 -9.51 1.75
CA THR A 66 3.02 -9.32 3.20
C THR A 66 3.23 -10.69 3.83
N PRO A 67 3.62 -10.78 5.11
CA PRO A 67 3.74 -12.09 5.76
C PRO A 67 2.42 -12.88 5.81
N ALA A 68 1.28 -12.19 5.74
CA ALA A 68 -0.05 -12.79 5.84
C ALA A 68 -0.70 -13.10 4.49
N SER A 69 -0.26 -12.45 3.40
CA SER A 69 -0.94 -12.55 2.11
C SER A 69 -0.09 -12.11 0.94
N VAL A 70 -0.38 -12.67 -0.23
CA VAL A 70 0.13 -12.21 -1.54
C VAL A 70 -1.05 -11.81 -2.39
N LEU A 71 -1.10 -10.53 -2.79
CA LEU A 71 -2.08 -9.99 -3.73
C LEU A 71 -1.39 -9.72 -5.05
N VAL A 72 -1.93 -10.25 -6.15
CA VAL A 72 -1.44 -10.02 -7.51
C VAL A 72 -2.60 -9.65 -8.41
N THR A 73 -2.42 -8.69 -9.30
CA THR A 73 -3.29 -8.51 -10.46
C THR A 73 -2.48 -8.23 -11.71
N ASP A 74 -2.93 -8.80 -12.82
CA ASP A 74 -2.43 -8.54 -14.18
C ASP A 74 -3.29 -7.49 -14.92
N GLY A 75 -4.20 -6.84 -14.20
CA GLY A 75 -5.17 -5.88 -14.74
C GLY A 75 -6.51 -6.49 -15.18
N LYS A 76 -6.63 -7.82 -15.24
CA LYS A 76 -7.85 -8.55 -15.65
C LYS A 76 -8.31 -9.58 -14.62
N THR A 77 -7.36 -10.19 -13.94
CA THR A 77 -7.57 -11.17 -12.89
C THR A 77 -6.86 -10.71 -11.63
N ILE A 78 -7.47 -11.00 -10.49
CA ILE A 78 -6.90 -10.78 -9.16
C ILE A 78 -6.73 -12.14 -8.51
N TRP A 79 -5.52 -12.39 -8.02
CA TRP A 79 -5.19 -13.50 -7.17
C TRP A 79 -4.87 -12.98 -5.77
N GLU A 80 -5.49 -13.55 -4.74
CA GLU A 80 -5.13 -13.28 -3.36
C GLU A 80 -4.88 -14.59 -2.63
N TYR A 81 -3.66 -14.78 -2.16
CA TYR A 81 -3.27 -15.89 -1.29
C TYR A 81 -3.28 -15.46 0.17
N PHE A 82 -3.73 -16.35 1.04
CA PHE A 82 -3.81 -16.19 2.49
C PHE A 82 -2.92 -17.23 3.16
N ALA A 83 -1.89 -16.77 3.86
CA ALA A 83 -0.87 -17.64 4.44
C ALA A 83 -1.36 -18.44 5.66
N ASP A 84 -2.34 -17.91 6.37
CA ASP A 84 -2.94 -18.52 7.57
C ASP A 84 -3.70 -19.82 7.28
N SER A 85 -4.43 -19.83 6.17
CA SER A 85 -5.31 -20.91 5.71
C SER A 85 -4.67 -21.74 4.59
N ASN A 86 -3.55 -21.28 4.05
CA ASN A 86 -2.92 -21.84 2.85
C ASN A 86 -3.90 -21.95 1.68
N GLU A 87 -4.71 -20.91 1.48
CA GLU A 87 -5.75 -20.84 0.45
C GLU A 87 -5.48 -19.66 -0.48
N TYR A 88 -5.92 -19.76 -1.73
CA TYR A 88 -5.94 -18.62 -2.64
C TYR A 88 -7.25 -18.51 -3.39
N THR A 89 -7.58 -17.27 -3.73
CA THR A 89 -8.72 -16.95 -4.60
C THR A 89 -8.22 -16.45 -5.94
N GLU A 90 -9.06 -16.64 -6.94
CA GLU A 90 -8.87 -16.13 -8.28
C GLU A 90 -10.20 -15.55 -8.74
N ARG A 91 -10.21 -14.28 -9.15
CA ARG A 91 -11.43 -13.60 -9.59
C ARG A 91 -11.15 -12.61 -10.71
N PRO A 92 -12.10 -12.39 -11.63
CA PRO A 92 -12.03 -11.28 -12.57
C PRO A 92 -11.99 -9.94 -11.82
N GLY A 93 -11.15 -9.01 -12.30
CA GLY A 93 -11.01 -7.67 -11.75
C GLY A 93 -9.62 -7.07 -11.99
N GLY A 94 -9.47 -5.79 -11.68
CA GLY A 94 -8.19 -5.09 -11.85
C GLY A 94 -7.93 -4.08 -10.75
N VAL A 95 -7.09 -3.07 -11.05
CA VAL A 95 -6.66 -2.03 -10.08
C VAL A 95 -7.83 -1.43 -9.30
N LYS A 96 -8.95 -1.10 -9.97
CA LYS A 96 -10.13 -0.49 -9.34
C LYS A 96 -10.69 -1.33 -8.19
N ASP A 97 -10.58 -2.66 -8.29
CA ASP A 97 -11.15 -3.61 -7.34
C ASP A 97 -10.19 -3.91 -6.17
N VAL A 98 -9.02 -3.25 -6.13
CA VAL A 98 -8.02 -3.38 -5.06
C VAL A 98 -7.54 -2.03 -4.51
N LEU A 99 -8.14 -0.91 -4.92
CA LEU A 99 -7.76 0.44 -4.44
C LEU A 99 -7.90 0.58 -2.93
N ASP A 100 -8.92 -0.05 -2.32
CA ASP A 100 -9.08 -0.04 -0.87
C ASP A 100 -7.91 -0.70 -0.14
N ARG A 101 -7.23 -1.65 -0.79
CA ARG A 101 -6.02 -2.26 -0.23
C ARG A 101 -4.86 -1.27 -0.21
N LEU A 102 -4.78 -0.39 -1.22
CA LEU A 102 -3.75 0.64 -1.33
C LEU A 102 -3.95 1.76 -0.30
N SER A 103 -5.18 1.98 0.14
CA SER A 103 -5.50 2.99 1.17
C SER A 103 -5.14 2.57 2.59
N LYS A 104 -4.67 1.34 2.80
CA LYS A 104 -4.28 0.85 4.13
C LYS A 104 -2.92 1.40 4.54
N ASP A 105 -2.76 1.58 5.85
CA ASP A 105 -1.62 2.30 6.46
C ASP A 105 -0.27 1.66 6.15
N ASP A 106 -0.25 0.35 5.90
CA ASP A 106 0.95 -0.38 5.52
C ASP A 106 1.48 0.02 4.14
N VAL A 107 0.63 0.49 3.22
CA VAL A 107 1.02 0.80 1.83
C VAL A 107 0.63 2.21 1.36
N ALA A 108 -0.16 2.95 2.14
CA ALA A 108 -0.75 4.24 1.77
C ALA A 108 0.28 5.31 1.38
N ALA A 109 1.53 5.19 1.83
CA ALA A 109 2.63 6.08 1.48
C ALA A 109 2.90 6.14 -0.04
N TRP A 110 2.51 5.10 -0.79
CA TRP A 110 2.71 5.03 -2.25
C TRP A 110 1.41 4.87 -3.04
N ALA A 111 0.26 4.93 -2.38
CA ALA A 111 -1.05 4.77 -3.01
C ALA A 111 -1.34 5.85 -4.08
N ALA A 112 -0.73 7.03 -3.93
CA ALA A 112 -0.76 8.08 -4.93
C ALA A 112 -0.12 7.70 -6.28
N PHE A 113 0.40 6.47 -6.43
CA PHE A 113 0.66 5.91 -7.75
C PHE A 113 -0.66 5.72 -8.51
N PHE A 114 -1.68 5.05 -7.96
CA PHE A 114 -2.96 4.85 -8.66
C PHE A 114 -4.04 5.87 -8.26
N ILE A 115 -3.94 6.46 -7.07
CA ILE A 115 -4.98 7.34 -6.51
C ILE A 115 -4.48 8.79 -6.52
N ALA A 116 -4.71 9.52 -7.61
CA ALA A 116 -4.21 10.90 -7.76
C ALA A 116 -4.64 11.83 -6.61
N ASP A 117 -5.85 11.60 -6.10
CA ASP A 117 -6.47 12.37 -5.03
C ASP A 117 -6.18 11.84 -3.62
N GLN A 118 -5.21 10.92 -3.45
CA GLN A 118 -4.96 10.22 -2.17
C GLN A 118 -4.89 11.16 -0.95
N PHE A 119 -4.34 12.35 -1.13
CA PHE A 119 -4.12 13.33 -0.06
C PHE A 119 -5.00 14.58 -0.17
N LYS A 120 -6.06 14.58 -0.99
CA LYS A 120 -6.92 15.77 -1.15
C LYS A 120 -7.63 16.20 0.13
N SER A 121 -7.86 15.25 1.06
CA SER A 121 -8.49 15.51 2.36
C SER A 121 -7.48 15.92 3.44
N ALA A 122 -6.19 16.01 3.11
CA ALA A 122 -5.16 16.36 4.07
C ALA A 122 -5.38 17.76 4.64
N LYS A 123 -5.39 17.87 5.97
CA LYS A 123 -5.51 19.14 6.70
C LYS A 123 -4.23 19.38 7.51
N ASN A 124 -4.01 20.64 7.92
CA ASN A 124 -2.88 21.02 8.77
C ASN A 124 -1.53 20.56 8.21
N VAL A 125 -1.35 20.69 6.89
CA VAL A 125 -0.13 20.25 6.19
C VAL A 125 1.03 21.16 6.60
N THR A 126 1.99 20.60 7.34
CA THR A 126 3.11 21.34 7.94
C THR A 126 4.43 20.63 7.70
N LEU A 127 5.51 21.42 7.70
CA LEU A 127 6.86 20.90 7.60
C LEU A 127 7.33 20.47 8.99
N GLY A 128 7.82 19.24 9.07
CA GLY A 128 8.50 18.71 10.25
C GLY A 128 10.01 18.85 10.16
N ALA A 129 10.70 17.97 10.88
CA ALA A 129 12.16 17.98 10.90
C ALA A 129 12.74 17.39 9.60
N LYS A 130 13.92 17.89 9.19
CA LYS A 130 14.74 17.18 8.21
C LYS A 130 15.35 15.95 8.87
N ARG A 131 15.31 14.80 8.19
CA ARG A 131 15.85 13.55 8.72
C ARG A 131 16.65 12.80 7.67
N ASN A 132 17.61 12.01 8.12
CA ASN A 132 18.19 10.98 7.27
C ASN A 132 17.41 9.68 7.48
N VAL A 133 16.85 9.12 6.40
CA VAL A 133 16.10 7.86 6.40
C VAL A 133 16.80 6.91 5.44
N SER A 134 17.35 5.81 5.97
CA SER A 134 18.09 4.81 5.18
C SER A 134 19.20 5.42 4.31
N GLY A 135 19.94 6.41 4.82
CA GLY A 135 21.01 7.11 4.10
C GLY A 135 20.54 8.28 3.22
N VAL A 136 19.23 8.47 3.05
CA VAL A 136 18.63 9.50 2.19
C VAL A 136 18.17 10.71 3.01
N ALA A 137 18.55 11.91 2.56
CA ALA A 137 18.07 13.15 3.15
C ALA A 137 16.59 13.38 2.80
N THR A 138 15.75 13.46 3.84
CA THR A 138 14.30 13.63 3.73
C THR A 138 13.83 14.88 4.46
N SER A 139 12.72 15.43 4.00
CA SER A 139 11.93 16.42 4.71
C SER A 139 10.64 15.76 5.18
N GLU A 140 10.33 15.90 6.47
CA GLU A 140 9.07 15.42 7.04
C GLU A 140 7.93 16.37 6.64
N VAL A 141 6.83 15.80 6.14
CA VAL A 141 5.57 16.48 5.88
C VAL A 141 4.50 15.86 6.77
N LYS A 142 3.95 16.63 7.70
CA LYS A 142 2.93 16.18 8.64
C LYS A 142 1.56 16.72 8.25
N PHE A 143 0.53 15.90 8.38
CA PHE A 143 -0.86 16.31 8.11
C PHE A 143 -1.85 15.41 8.83
N THR A 144 -3.08 15.89 8.96
CA THR A 144 -4.23 15.10 9.43
C THR A 144 -4.92 14.49 8.21
N ALA A 145 -5.04 13.16 8.15
CA ALA A 145 -5.56 12.43 6.99
C ALA A 145 -7.10 12.33 6.96
N ASP A 146 -7.75 12.31 8.12
CA ASP A 146 -9.20 12.15 8.22
C ASP A 146 -9.82 12.98 9.36
N ALA A 147 -11.15 13.04 9.37
CA ALA A 147 -11.90 13.74 10.41
C ALA A 147 -11.84 13.03 11.78
N LYS A 148 -11.36 11.79 11.84
CA LYS A 148 -11.20 11.02 13.08
C LYS A 148 -9.89 11.35 13.81
N GLY A 149 -9.08 12.27 13.27
CA GLY A 149 -7.86 12.77 13.90
C GLY A 149 -6.62 11.96 13.60
N LYS A 150 -6.66 11.04 12.62
CA LYS A 150 -5.49 10.29 12.20
C LYS A 150 -4.42 11.23 11.65
N THR A 151 -3.22 11.19 12.23
CA THR A 151 -2.09 12.02 11.81
C THR A 151 -1.07 11.18 11.04
N VAL A 152 -0.56 11.74 9.95
CA VAL A 152 0.43 11.11 9.07
C VAL A 152 1.67 11.98 8.98
N SER A 153 2.84 11.37 9.07
CA SER A 153 4.12 12.01 8.74
C SER A 153 4.74 11.26 7.57
N LEU A 154 4.91 11.92 6.42
CA LEU A 154 5.65 11.38 5.28
C LEU A 154 7.08 11.94 5.26
N TYR A 155 8.07 11.07 5.14
CA TYR A 155 9.48 11.45 5.03
C TYR A 155 9.89 11.45 3.56
N ILE A 156 9.82 12.62 2.92
CA ILE A 156 9.95 12.76 1.47
C ILE A 156 11.41 13.07 1.11
N ASP A 157 12.01 12.24 0.25
CA ASP A 157 13.30 12.50 -0.37
C ASP A 157 13.21 13.77 -1.20
N THR A 158 14.00 14.79 -0.84
CA THR A 158 13.89 16.11 -1.46
C THR A 158 14.35 16.11 -2.93
N LYS A 159 15.19 15.14 -3.33
CA LYS A 159 15.66 15.00 -4.71
C LYS A 159 14.56 14.38 -5.57
N THR A 160 14.12 13.18 -5.23
CA THR A 160 13.16 12.39 -6.03
C THR A 160 11.70 12.81 -5.83
N GLY A 161 11.40 13.44 -4.70
CA GLY A 161 10.03 13.71 -4.26
C GLY A 161 9.31 12.48 -3.72
N LEU A 162 9.98 11.33 -3.54
CA LEU A 162 9.33 10.09 -3.12
C LEU A 162 9.46 9.88 -1.62
N ALA A 163 8.38 9.40 -0.98
CA ALA A 163 8.41 9.04 0.43
C ALA A 163 9.32 7.82 0.66
N ARG A 164 10.26 7.95 1.59
CA ARG A 164 11.16 6.88 2.08
C ARG A 164 10.65 6.24 3.37
N ALA A 165 9.79 6.92 4.08
CA ALA A 165 9.12 6.39 5.25
C ALA A 165 7.79 7.11 5.46
N ALA A 166 6.91 6.48 6.24
CA ALA A 166 5.71 7.08 6.77
C ALA A 166 5.51 6.66 8.23
N SER A 167 4.93 7.54 9.03
CA SER A 167 4.36 7.16 10.32
C SER A 167 2.90 7.55 10.39
N PHE A 168 2.09 6.70 11.00
CA PHE A 168 0.65 6.91 11.18
C PHE A 168 0.35 6.82 12.67
N SER A 169 -0.22 7.89 13.21
CA SER A 169 -0.75 7.95 14.57
C SER A 169 -2.27 7.90 14.48
N ILE A 170 -2.85 6.78 14.92
CA ILE A 170 -4.27 6.48 14.79
C ILE A 170 -4.90 6.57 16.18
N PRO A 171 -5.82 7.51 16.43
CA PRO A 171 -6.53 7.58 17.70
C PRO A 171 -7.25 6.27 18.04
N GLY A 172 -7.10 5.79 19.27
CA GLY A 172 -7.74 4.59 19.78
C GLY A 172 -8.20 4.78 21.23
N ALA A 173 -9.11 3.91 21.68
CA ALA A 173 -9.70 3.98 23.03
C ALA A 173 -8.64 3.89 24.15
N ASN A 174 -7.55 3.17 23.90
CA ASN A 174 -6.45 2.94 24.86
C ASN A 174 -5.20 3.76 24.54
N GLY A 175 -5.36 4.87 23.81
CA GLY A 175 -4.26 5.69 23.29
C GLY A 175 -4.01 5.47 21.78
N PRO A 176 -3.11 6.26 21.18
CA PRO A 176 -2.83 6.18 19.76
C PRO A 176 -2.11 4.88 19.40
N GLN A 177 -2.57 4.22 18.34
CA GLN A 177 -1.83 3.16 17.68
C GLN A 177 -0.86 3.77 16.68
N GLU A 178 0.42 3.43 16.79
CA GLU A 178 1.46 3.88 15.88
C GLU A 178 1.80 2.81 14.85
N VAL A 179 1.83 3.20 13.57
CA VAL A 179 2.31 2.37 12.46
C VAL A 179 3.50 3.06 11.83
N LEU A 180 4.64 2.38 11.76
CA LEU A 180 5.85 2.85 11.10
C LEU A 180 6.06 2.06 9.82
N VAL A 181 6.31 2.77 8.72
CA VAL A 181 6.60 2.22 7.40
C VAL A 181 7.95 2.77 6.96
N LEU A 182 8.90 1.90 6.62
CA LEU A 182 10.26 2.29 6.23
C LEU A 182 10.68 1.56 4.96
N SER A 183 10.96 2.30 3.88
CA SER A 183 11.52 1.68 2.68
C SER A 183 13.01 1.38 2.83
N LYS A 184 13.40 0.25 2.26
CA LYS A 184 14.78 -0.21 2.13
C LYS A 184 15.25 0.03 0.72
N ASP A 185 14.56 -0.57 -0.25
CA ASP A 185 14.83 -0.41 -1.67
C ASP A 185 13.61 0.20 -2.34
N LEU A 186 13.81 1.32 -3.02
CA LEU A 186 12.75 1.99 -3.77
C LEU A 186 13.29 2.38 -5.13
N GLN A 187 12.63 1.86 -6.17
CA GLN A 187 12.95 2.06 -7.57
C GLN A 187 11.72 2.57 -8.32
N VAL A 188 11.94 3.55 -9.18
CA VAL A 188 10.90 4.11 -10.06
C VAL A 188 11.37 4.02 -11.49
N ASP A 189 10.44 3.71 -12.39
CA ASP A 189 10.68 3.56 -13.83
C ASP A 189 11.73 2.49 -14.20
N GLY A 190 11.98 1.55 -13.27
CA GLY A 190 12.73 0.34 -13.55
C GLY A 190 11.93 -0.63 -14.43
N SER A 191 12.64 -1.51 -15.13
CA SER A 191 12.01 -2.66 -15.77
C SER A 191 11.77 -3.76 -14.73
N PHE A 192 10.60 -4.37 -14.79
CA PHE A 192 10.35 -5.58 -14.04
C PHE A 192 10.88 -6.80 -14.81
N ALA A 193 11.39 -7.78 -14.08
CA ALA A 193 11.69 -9.08 -14.66
C ALA A 193 10.42 -9.73 -15.23
N GLU A 194 10.58 -10.58 -16.23
CA GLU A 194 9.50 -11.40 -16.74
C GLU A 194 8.85 -12.20 -15.59
N GLY A 195 7.52 -12.22 -15.55
CA GLY A 195 6.78 -12.90 -14.48
C GLY A 195 6.71 -12.17 -13.14
N ALA A 196 7.18 -10.93 -13.02
CA ALA A 196 7.10 -10.16 -11.77
C ALA A 196 5.66 -9.96 -11.24
N PHE A 197 4.67 -10.04 -12.13
CA PHE A 197 3.24 -9.96 -11.83
C PHE A 197 2.49 -11.28 -12.07
N THR A 198 3.22 -12.39 -12.21
CA THR A 198 2.61 -13.71 -12.29
C THR A 198 2.34 -14.24 -10.89
N PHE A 199 1.11 -14.69 -10.64
CA PHE A 199 0.80 -15.41 -9.42
C PHE A 199 1.25 -16.87 -9.55
N ASN A 200 2.10 -17.31 -8.63
CA ASN A 200 2.48 -18.71 -8.49
C ASN A 200 1.93 -19.19 -7.15
N ALA A 201 0.98 -20.13 -7.19
CA ALA A 201 0.39 -20.69 -5.98
C ALA A 201 1.50 -21.37 -5.14
N PRO A 202 1.59 -21.07 -3.83
CA PRO A 202 2.51 -21.79 -2.94
C PRO A 202 2.23 -23.30 -2.92
N ALA A 203 3.24 -24.09 -2.59
CA ALA A 203 3.10 -25.55 -2.54
C ALA A 203 1.97 -25.96 -1.59
N GLY A 204 1.05 -26.81 -2.07
CA GLY A 204 -0.09 -27.28 -1.30
C GLY A 204 -1.20 -26.24 -1.09
N ALA A 205 -1.09 -25.03 -1.63
CA ALA A 205 -2.13 -24.02 -1.51
C ALA A 205 -3.42 -24.47 -2.24
N LYS A 206 -4.55 -24.37 -1.56
CA LYS A 206 -5.85 -24.76 -2.12
C LYS A 206 -6.52 -23.58 -2.80
N LYS A 207 -6.96 -23.76 -4.05
CA LYS A 207 -7.86 -22.80 -4.70
C LYS A 207 -9.22 -22.85 -4.02
N VAL A 208 -9.70 -21.69 -3.59
CA VAL A 208 -11.07 -21.51 -3.10
C VAL A 208 -11.82 -20.69 -4.13
N GLU A 209 -12.85 -21.31 -4.70
CA GLU A 209 -13.81 -20.63 -5.56
C GLU A 209 -15.04 -20.32 -4.72
N TYR A 210 -15.46 -19.05 -4.73
CA TYR A 210 -16.70 -18.65 -4.10
C TYR A 210 -17.74 -18.51 -5.20
N SER A 211 -18.66 -19.46 -5.25
CA SER A 211 -19.82 -19.40 -6.14
C SER A 211 -20.73 -18.21 -5.78
N PRO A 212 -21.51 -17.69 -6.74
CA PRO A 212 -22.53 -16.68 -6.45
C PRO A 212 -23.54 -17.12 -5.36
N ALA A 213 -23.77 -18.44 -5.22
CA ALA A 213 -24.63 -19.00 -4.18
C ALA A 213 -24.00 -18.90 -2.79
N GLU A 214 -22.70 -19.19 -2.66
CA GLU A 214 -21.96 -18.99 -1.41
C GLU A 214 -21.89 -17.50 -1.06
N ALA A 215 -21.74 -16.61 -2.05
CA ALA A 215 -21.73 -15.17 -1.85
C ALA A 215 -23.09 -14.58 -1.41
N GLY A 216 -24.18 -15.36 -1.48
CA GLY A 216 -25.53 -15.00 -1.02
C GLY A 216 -26.02 -15.82 0.17
N LYS A 217 -25.17 -16.68 0.73
CA LYS A 217 -25.50 -17.51 1.89
C LYS A 217 -25.54 -16.65 3.16
N TRP A 218 -26.48 -16.96 4.06
CA TRP A 218 -26.43 -16.49 5.43
C TRP A 218 -25.33 -17.26 6.18
N TYR A 219 -24.31 -16.54 6.62
CA TYR A 219 -23.24 -17.10 7.43
C TYR A 219 -23.57 -16.89 8.91
N GLU A 220 -23.63 -17.98 9.66
CA GLU A 220 -23.84 -17.95 11.11
C GLU A 220 -22.58 -17.49 11.87
N SER A 221 -21.41 -17.59 11.21
CA SER A 221 -20.14 -17.04 11.69
C SER A 221 -19.82 -15.73 10.98
N LEU A 222 -19.64 -14.65 11.75
CA LEU A 222 -19.17 -13.36 11.23
C LEU A 222 -17.80 -13.49 10.56
N GLU A 223 -16.92 -14.34 11.10
CA GLU A 223 -15.59 -14.57 10.54
C GLU A 223 -15.69 -15.23 9.14
N GLU A 224 -16.56 -16.23 9.00
CA GLU A 224 -16.81 -16.90 7.71
C GLU A 224 -17.43 -15.95 6.69
N GLY A 225 -18.44 -15.17 7.11
CA GLY A 225 -19.06 -14.15 6.27
C GLY A 225 -18.08 -13.07 5.80
N LEU A 226 -17.20 -12.59 6.70
CA LEU A 226 -16.14 -11.64 6.34
C LEU A 226 -15.12 -12.25 5.38
N LYS A 227 -14.76 -13.52 5.54
CA LYS A 227 -13.85 -14.24 4.63
C LYS A 227 -14.43 -14.30 3.21
N VAL A 228 -15.69 -14.72 3.07
CA VAL A 228 -16.37 -14.80 1.77
C VAL A 228 -16.58 -13.43 1.16
N ALA A 229 -16.99 -12.44 1.94
CA ALA A 229 -17.19 -11.08 1.45
C ALA A 229 -15.89 -10.44 0.95
N LYS A 230 -14.79 -10.61 1.68
CA LYS A 230 -13.46 -10.19 1.24
C LYS A 230 -13.07 -10.88 -0.07
N ALA A 231 -13.28 -12.19 -0.16
CA ALA A 231 -12.95 -12.96 -1.35
C ALA A 231 -13.81 -12.62 -2.57
N THR A 232 -15.07 -12.24 -2.37
CA THR A 232 -16.02 -11.90 -3.44
C THR A 232 -16.13 -10.40 -3.72
N ASN A 233 -15.35 -9.58 -3.00
CA ASN A 233 -15.41 -8.12 -3.04
C ASN A 233 -16.83 -7.57 -2.78
N ARG A 234 -17.50 -8.09 -1.75
CA ARG A 234 -18.85 -7.70 -1.34
C ARG A 234 -18.84 -7.09 0.06
N MET A 235 -19.91 -6.35 0.37
CA MET A 235 -20.17 -5.91 1.74
C MET A 235 -20.85 -7.04 2.53
N VAL A 236 -20.54 -7.14 3.82
CA VAL A 236 -21.29 -8.00 4.74
C VAL A 236 -22.43 -7.20 5.34
N PHE A 237 -23.63 -7.76 5.31
CA PHE A 237 -24.76 -7.29 6.12
C PHE A 237 -24.84 -8.17 7.37
N VAL A 238 -24.80 -7.58 8.56
CA VAL A 238 -24.87 -8.30 9.84
C VAL A 238 -26.22 -8.01 10.47
N ASP A 239 -27.02 -9.05 10.70
CA ASP A 239 -28.28 -8.96 11.44
C ASP A 239 -28.05 -9.40 12.89
N PHE A 240 -28.09 -8.44 13.81
CA PHE A 240 -27.92 -8.68 15.25
C PHE A 240 -29.23 -9.09 15.96
N GLY A 241 -30.37 -9.06 15.26
CA GLY A 241 -31.70 -9.34 15.82
C GLY A 241 -32.32 -10.63 15.31
N ALA A 242 -31.60 -11.39 14.49
CA ALA A 242 -32.13 -12.61 13.91
C ALA A 242 -32.18 -13.74 14.96
N VAL A 243 -33.35 -14.36 15.06
CA VAL A 243 -33.64 -15.52 15.92
C VAL A 243 -33.97 -16.67 14.98
N TRP A 244 -33.00 -17.50 14.64
CA TRP A 244 -33.17 -18.72 13.84
C TRP A 244 -32.99 -19.96 14.70
#